data_AF-A0A810NBE7-F1
#
_entry.id   AF-A0A810NBE7-F1
#
_cell.length_a   1.000
_cell.length_b   1.000
_cell.length_c   1.000
_cell.angle_alpha   90.00
_cell.angle_beta   90.00
_cell.angle_gamma   90.00
#
_symmetry.space_group_name_H-M   'P 1'
#
loop_
_entity.id
_entity.type
_entity.pdbx_description
1 polymer ?
#
loop_
_entity_poly.entity_id
_entity_poly.type
_entity_poly.pdbx_seq_one_letter_code
_entity_poly.pdbx_strand_id
1 'polypeptide(L)'
;MTTPLPYLTAEQVTALLSPREAVEAIEAALRDGFDPATDPARTQVELRHGHFLLMPSDIGAGTGIKIATVRPGTPSAACPASRASTSCSTRTP
;
A
#
# COMPACT_ATOMS: atom_id res chain seq x y z
N MET A 1 -17.32 -18.94 13.18
CA MET A 1 -17.94 -17.85 12.39
C MET A 1 -16.81 -16.97 11.89
N THR A 2 -16.64 -16.79 10.59
CA THR A 2 -15.54 -16.00 10.03
C THR A 2 -15.89 -14.53 10.15
N THR A 3 -15.10 -13.75 10.90
CA THR A 3 -15.22 -12.29 10.90
C THR A 3 -14.91 -11.78 9.50
N PRO A 4 -15.79 -11.00 8.85
CA PRO A 4 -15.52 -10.47 7.53
C PRO A 4 -14.31 -9.55 7.58
N LEU A 5 -13.49 -9.59 6.53
CA LEU A 5 -12.36 -8.67 6.40
C LEU A 5 -12.89 -7.23 6.27
N PRO A 6 -12.45 -6.29 7.12
CA PRO A 6 -12.89 -4.91 7.02
C PRO A 6 -12.42 -4.29 5.70
N TYR A 7 -13.30 -3.52 5.06
CA TYR A 7 -13.00 -2.77 3.85
C TYR A 7 -13.05 -1.27 4.14
N LEU A 8 -11.97 -0.57 3.82
CA LEU A 8 -11.85 0.88 3.99
C LEU A 8 -11.83 1.57 2.62
N THR A 9 -12.71 2.55 2.42
CA THR A 9 -12.68 3.43 1.24
C THR A 9 -11.59 4.48 1.38
N ALA A 10 -11.27 5.17 0.28
CA ALA A 10 -10.31 6.27 0.29
C ALA A 10 -10.72 7.38 1.28
N GLU A 11 -12.01 7.73 1.32
CA GLU A 11 -12.56 8.75 2.21
C GLU A 11 -12.41 8.34 3.67
N GLN A 12 -12.69 7.07 3.99
CA GLN A 12 -12.52 6.52 5.33
C GLN A 12 -11.05 6.53 5.75
N VAL A 13 -10.12 6.16 4.87
CA VAL A 13 -8.68 6.23 5.17
C VAL A 13 -8.26 7.68 5.47
N THR A 14 -8.67 8.64 4.65
CA THR A 14 -8.34 10.06 4.88
C THR A 14 -8.97 10.66 6.14
N ALA A 15 -10.10 10.13 6.58
CA ALA A 15 -10.77 10.55 7.81
C ALA A 15 -10.14 9.91 9.07
N LEU A 16 -9.59 8.70 8.94
CA LEU A 16 -9.00 7.94 10.05
C LEU A 16 -7.51 8.22 10.27
N LEU A 17 -6.78 8.63 9.23
CA LEU A 17 -5.34 8.85 9.28
C LEU A 17 -4.99 10.14 8.53
N SER A 18 -4.58 11.17 9.27
CA SER A 18 -4.11 12.41 8.67
C SER A 18 -2.77 12.23 7.97
N PRO A 19 -2.43 13.08 6.98
CA PRO A 19 -1.11 13.04 6.34
C PRO A 19 0.05 13.19 7.33
N ARG A 20 -0.14 13.96 8.41
CA ARG A 20 0.87 14.14 9.46
C ARG A 20 1.10 12.84 10.22
N GLU A 21 0.03 12.20 10.70
CA GLU A 21 0.12 10.92 11.42
C GLU A 21 0.73 9.83 10.54
N ALA A 22 0.42 9.83 9.23
CA ALA A 22 1.02 8.90 8.28
C ALA A 22 2.54 9.10 8.17
N VAL A 23 3.02 10.35 8.09
CA VAL A 23 4.46 10.66 8.08
C VAL A 23 5.11 10.22 9.39
N GLU A 24 4.51 10.59 10.53
CA GLU A 24 5.04 10.23 11.85
C GLU A 24 5.14 8.70 12.02
N ALA A 25 4.17 7.93 11.54
CA ALA A 25 4.20 6.47 11.55
C ALA A 25 5.31 5.88 10.68
N ILE A 26 5.53 6.42 9.47
CA ILE A 26 6.62 5.99 8.58
C ILE A 26 7.97 6.29 9.24
N GLU A 27 8.15 7.48 9.78
CA GLU A 27 9.40 7.84 10.43
C GLU A 27 9.66 7.00 11.68
N ALA A 28 8.62 6.69 12.47
CA ALA A 28 8.74 5.80 13.62
C ALA A 28 9.22 4.40 13.20
N ALA A 29 8.63 3.81 12.16
CA ALA A 29 9.06 2.51 11.64
C ALA A 29 10.54 2.51 11.21
N LEU A 30 10.98 3.56 10.51
CA LEU A 30 12.39 3.70 10.09
C LEU A 30 13.34 3.87 11.28
N ARG A 31 12.94 4.64 12.31
CA ARG A 31 13.75 4.81 13.53
C ARG A 31 13.81 3.54 14.39
N ASP A 32 12.79 2.69 14.32
CA ASP A 32 12.71 1.41 15.02
C ASP A 32 13.50 0.28 14.32
N GLY A 33 14.24 0.63 13.25
CA GLY A 33 15.19 -0.27 12.60
C GLY A 33 14.64 -1.04 11.40
N PHE A 34 13.43 -0.70 10.92
CA PHE A 34 12.99 -1.20 9.62
C PHE A 34 13.91 -0.68 8.51
N ASP A 35 14.56 -1.61 7.80
CA ASP A 35 15.36 -1.31 6.61
C ASP A 35 14.57 -1.67 5.33
N PRO A 36 14.07 -0.66 4.59
CA PRO A 36 13.34 -0.89 3.34
C PRO A 36 14.13 -1.66 2.28
N ALA A 37 15.47 -1.67 2.35
CA ALA A 37 16.29 -2.43 1.42
C ALA A 37 16.21 -3.95 1.64
N THR A 38 15.76 -4.38 2.81
CA THR A 38 15.59 -5.80 3.18
C THR A 38 14.17 -6.33 2.94
N ASP A 39 13.23 -5.44 2.62
CA ASP A 39 11.83 -5.78 2.36
C ASP A 39 11.68 -6.54 1.03
N PRO A 40 10.62 -7.37 0.83
CA PRO A 40 10.42 -8.08 -0.42
C PRO A 40 10.38 -7.14 -1.64
N ALA A 41 11.04 -7.57 -2.72
CA ALA A 41 11.19 -6.76 -3.91
C ALA A 41 9.83 -6.43 -4.58
N ARG A 42 9.67 -5.16 -4.99
CA ARG A 42 8.55 -4.75 -5.84
C ARG A 42 8.56 -5.54 -7.15
N THR A 43 7.38 -5.96 -7.61
CA THR A 43 7.22 -6.72 -8.86
C THR A 43 6.31 -5.96 -9.83
N GLN A 44 6.73 -5.85 -11.09
CA GLN A 44 5.89 -5.33 -12.16
C GLN A 44 5.21 -6.47 -12.91
N VAL A 45 3.90 -6.34 -13.16
CA VAL A 45 3.13 -7.27 -13.98
C VAL A 45 2.53 -6.51 -15.16
N GLU A 46 3.00 -6.83 -16.36
CA GLU A 46 2.57 -6.16 -17.59
C GLU A 46 1.09 -6.40 -17.89
N LEU A 47 0.42 -5.35 -18.37
CA LEU A 47 -0.97 -5.36 -18.82
C LEU A 47 -1.04 -4.79 -20.24
N ARG A 48 -2.19 -4.98 -20.92
CA ARG A 48 -2.41 -4.43 -22.26
C ARG A 48 -2.23 -2.90 -22.31
N HIS A 49 -2.50 -2.19 -21.20
CA HIS A 49 -2.49 -0.72 -21.13
C HIS A 49 -1.79 -0.18 -19.87
N GLY A 50 -0.59 -0.68 -19.61
CA GLY A 50 0.25 -0.29 -18.48
C GLY A 50 0.70 -1.51 -17.69
N HIS A 51 0.90 -1.37 -16.38
CA HIS A 51 1.30 -2.49 -15.53
C HIS A 51 0.68 -2.39 -14.14
N PHE A 52 0.58 -3.53 -13.47
CA PHE A 52 0.50 -3.54 -12.02
C PHE A 52 1.89 -3.36 -11.42
N LEU A 53 1.96 -2.65 -10.31
CA LEU A 53 3.09 -2.63 -9.41
C LEU A 53 2.65 -3.28 -8.09
N LEU A 54 3.15 -4.48 -7.84
CA LEU A 54 2.95 -5.23 -6.61
C LEU A 54 4.05 -4.84 -5.62
N MET A 55 3.66 -4.41 -4.43
CA MET A 55 4.57 -3.96 -3.38
C MET A 55 4.22 -4.69 -2.08
N PRO A 56 4.60 -5.96 -1.95
CA PRO A 56 4.51 -6.68 -0.67
C PRO A 56 5.48 -6.05 0.35
N SER A 57 5.12 -6.15 1.63
CA SER A 57 5.95 -5.69 2.74
C SER A 57 5.71 -6.57 3.97
N ASP A 58 6.78 -6.83 4.72
CA ASP A 58 6.76 -7.61 5.96
C ASP A 58 7.54 -6.87 7.06
N ILE A 59 6.83 -6.34 8.05
CA ILE A 59 7.38 -5.52 9.13
C ILE A 59 6.78 -5.88 10.49
N GLY A 60 7.63 -6.33 11.43
CA GLY A 60 7.21 -6.67 12.79
C GLY A 60 6.07 -7.69 12.81
N ALA A 61 4.93 -7.32 13.40
CA ALA A 61 3.71 -8.15 13.40
C ALA A 61 2.81 -7.91 12.18
N GLY A 62 3.14 -6.98 11.29
CA GLY A 62 2.32 -6.62 10.13
C GLY A 62 2.87 -7.20 8.83
N THR A 63 1.98 -7.70 7.98
CA THR A 63 2.28 -8.06 6.59
C THR A 63 1.25 -7.38 5.70
N GLY A 64 1.65 -6.89 4.54
CA GLY A 64 0.72 -6.27 3.61
C GLY A 64 1.19 -6.27 2.18
N ILE A 65 0.28 -5.93 1.28
CA ILE A 65 0.61 -5.70 -0.12
C ILE A 65 -0.15 -4.50 -0.63
N LYS A 66 0.59 -3.58 -1.26
CA LYS A 66 -0.01 -2.53 -2.09
C LYS A 66 0.00 -2.97 -3.54
N ILE A 67 -1.16 -2.94 -4.17
CA ILE A 67 -1.35 -3.24 -5.59
C ILE A 67 -1.70 -1.92 -6.26
N ALA A 68 -0.76 -1.39 -7.04
CA ALA A 68 -1.00 -0.19 -7.83
C ALA A 68 -1.16 -0.54 -9.31
N THR A 69 -2.04 0.17 -10.00
CA THR A 69 -2.07 0.26 -11.46
C THR A 69 -1.30 1.49 -11.88
N VAL A 70 -0.48 1.35 -12.91
CA VAL A 70 0.29 2.46 -13.50
C VAL A 70 0.00 2.52 -14.98
N ARG A 71 -0.50 3.66 -15.46
CA ARG A 71 -0.73 3.89 -16.89
C ARG A 71 0.42 4.71 -17.47
N PRO A 72 1.03 4.28 -18.59
CA PRO A 72 1.94 5.12 -19.34
C PRO A 72 1.15 6.28 -20.00
N GLY A 73 1.73 7.48 -19.99
CA GLY A 73 1.16 8.66 -20.65
C GLY A 73 0.75 9.79 -19.69
N THR A 74 0.20 10.87 -20.26
CA THR A 74 -0.15 12.07 -19.49
C THR A 74 -1.42 11.82 -18.67
N PRO A 75 -1.40 12.01 -17.34
CA PRO A 75 -2.61 11.90 -16.53
C PRO A 75 -3.67 12.91 -16.96
N SER A 76 -4.93 12.50 -16.86
CA SER A 76 -6.07 13.41 -16.98
C SER A 76 -6.97 13.29 -15.75
N ALA A 77 -7.82 14.27 -15.49
CA ALA A 77 -8.76 14.24 -14.38
C ALA A 77 -9.70 13.01 -14.44
N ALA A 78 -10.06 12.58 -15.65
CA ALA A 78 -10.89 11.38 -15.87
C ALA A 78 -10.10 10.07 -15.71
N CYS A 79 -8.77 10.11 -15.77
CA CYS A 79 -7.93 8.93 -15.83
C CYS A 79 -6.63 9.18 -15.07
N PRO A 80 -6.59 9.00 -13.73
CA PRO A 80 -5.38 9.21 -12.95
C PRO A 80 -4.26 8.30 -13.46
N ALA A 81 -3.01 8.77 -13.40
CA ALA A 81 -1.83 8.01 -13.83
C ALA A 81 -1.66 6.72 -13.01
N SER A 82 -2.12 6.73 -11.76
CA SER A 82 -2.09 5.55 -10.90
C SER A 82 -3.29 5.47 -9.96
N ARG A 83 -3.68 4.25 -9.61
CA ARG A 83 -4.63 3.93 -8.53
C ARG A 83 -4.07 2.76 -7.74
N ALA A 84 -4.28 2.74 -6.42
CA ALA A 84 -3.81 1.65 -5.57
C ALA A 84 -4.90 1.12 -4.64
N SER A 85 -4.78 -0.15 -4.26
CA SER A 85 -5.44 -0.78 -3.13
C SER A 85 -4.38 -1.44 -2.24
N THR A 86 -4.67 -1.54 -0.94
CA THR A 86 -3.75 -2.15 0.02
C THR A 86 -4.50 -3.19 0.85
N SER A 87 -3.90 -4.37 1.02
CA SER A 87 -4.34 -5.38 1.98
C SER A 87 -3.31 -5.43 3.10
N CYS A 88 -3.78 -5.44 4.35
CA CYS A 88 -2.95 -5.56 5.53
C CYS A 88 -3.48 -6.70 6.40
N SER A 89 -2.58 -7.49 6.96
CA SER A 89 -2.86 -8.49 7.98
C SER A 89 -1.87 -8.35 9.12
N THR A 90 -2.32 -8.66 10.33
CA THR A 90 -1.43 -8.86 11.46
C THR A 90 -1.13 -10.35 11.58
N ARG A 91 0.13 -10.72 11.81
CA ARG A 91 0.46 -12.05 12.30
C ARG A 91 -0.22 -12.21 13.66
N THR A 92 -1.03 -13.25 13.79
CA THR A 92 -1.43 -13.74 15.10
C THR A 92 -0.17 -14.34 15.75
N PRO A 93 0.11 -14.08 17.04
CA PRO A 93 1.24 -14.71 17.71
C PRO A 93 1.14 -16.25 17.69
#